data_AF-A0A2D7FXF2-F1
#
_entry.id   AF-A0A2D7FXF2-F1
#
_cell.length_a   1.000
_cell.length_b   1.000
_cell.length_c   1.000
_cell.angle_alpha   90.00
_cell.angle_beta   90.00
_cell.angle_gamma   90.00
#
_symmetry.space_group_name_H-M   'P 1'
#
loop_
_entity.id
_entity.type
_entity.pdbx_description
1 polymer ?
#
loop_
_entity_poly.entity_id
_entity_poly.type
_entity_poly.pdbx_seq_one_letter_code
_entity_poly.pdbx_strand_id
1 'polypeptide(L)'
;MNIGVIGGGSWGTTIAHLLSRRFAVTLWARNPQTIDNINLDHTNPRFLGDAELSAKLKGTTNLQLATQSADLLVVAIPAQQFRAVLTDAEPF
;
A
#
# COMPACT_ATOMS: atom_id res chain seq x y z
N MET A 1 5.00 15.54 -3.32
CA MET A 1 4.05 14.62 -3.94
C MET A 1 3.93 13.38 -3.05
N ASN A 2 2.72 13.14 -2.54
CA ASN A 2 2.36 12.00 -1.71
C ASN A 2 1.57 11.00 -2.54
N ILE A 3 1.88 9.72 -2.42
CA ILE A 3 1.24 8.67 -3.20
C ILE A 3 0.57 7.67 -2.26
N GLY A 4 -0.72 7.45 -2.47
CA GLY A 4 -1.48 6.38 -1.85
C GLY A 4 -1.45 5.13 -2.73
N VAL A 5 -1.24 3.95 -2.13
CA VAL A 5 -1.37 2.67 -2.84
C VAL A 5 -2.39 1.80 -2.12
N ILE A 6 -3.51 1.48 -2.78
CA ILE A 6 -4.54 0.60 -2.23
C ILE A 6 -4.26 -0.82 -2.72
N GLY A 7 -3.75 -1.68 -1.84
CA GLY A 7 -3.53 -3.10 -2.12
C GLY A 7 -2.12 -3.59 -1.76
N GLY A 8 -2.03 -4.44 -0.73
CA GLY A 8 -0.78 -5.09 -0.30
C GLY A 8 -0.46 -6.43 -0.99
N GLY A 9 -0.96 -6.64 -2.20
CA GLY A 9 -0.62 -7.81 -3.02
C GLY A 9 0.75 -7.65 -3.70
N SER A 10 1.14 -8.63 -4.54
CA SER A 10 2.44 -8.62 -5.23
C SER A 10 2.67 -7.34 -6.05
N TRP A 11 1.73 -6.98 -6.91
CA TRP A 11 1.87 -5.79 -7.78
C TRP A 11 1.81 -4.47 -7.00
N GLY A 12 0.84 -4.33 -6.09
CA GLY A 12 0.70 -3.11 -5.28
C GLY A 12 1.92 -2.85 -4.39
N THR A 13 2.45 -3.90 -3.75
CA THR A 13 3.69 -3.79 -2.95
C THR A 13 4.90 -3.46 -3.82
N THR A 14 5.01 -4.06 -5.00
CA THR A 14 6.13 -3.79 -5.93
C THR A 14 6.14 -2.35 -6.41
N ILE A 15 4.99 -1.82 -6.83
CA ILE A 15 4.88 -0.42 -7.27
C ILE A 15 5.13 0.53 -6.10
N ALA A 16 4.56 0.25 -4.93
CA ALA A 16 4.78 1.07 -3.73
C ALA A 16 6.27 1.11 -3.34
N HIS A 17 6.96 -0.04 -3.39
CA HIS A 17 8.39 -0.14 -3.20
C HIS A 17 9.17 0.75 -4.16
N LEU A 18 8.92 0.63 -5.48
CA LEU A 18 9.62 1.41 -6.50
C LEU A 18 9.39 2.92 -6.33
N LEU A 19 8.15 3.33 -6.08
CA LEU A 19 7.78 4.73 -5.90
C LEU A 19 8.37 5.34 -4.62
N SER A 20 8.42 4.56 -3.53
CA SER A 20 8.94 5.02 -2.23
C SER A 20 10.43 5.41 -2.25
N ARG A 21 11.17 4.99 -3.28
CA ARG A 21 12.56 5.40 -3.47
C ARG A 21 12.70 6.90 -3.75
N ARG A 22 11.64 7.54 -4.30
CA ARG A 22 11.64 8.96 -4.70
C ARG A 22 10.52 9.80 -4.07
N PHE A 23 9.41 9.18 -3.67
CA PHE A 23 8.24 9.88 -3.14
C PHE A 23 7.82 9.35 -1.77
N ALA A 24 7.01 10.12 -1.04
CA ALA A 24 6.34 9.62 0.16
C ALA A 24 5.20 8.69 -0.27
N VAL A 25 5.25 7.42 0.14
CA VAL A 25 4.28 6.40 -0.24
C VAL A 25 3.66 5.77 0.99
N THR A 26 2.34 5.75 1.03
CA THR A 26 1.55 5.03 2.03
C THR A 26 0.78 3.90 1.34
N LEU A 27 1.14 2.66 1.62
CA LEU A 27 0.45 1.47 1.15
C LEU A 27 -0.60 1.03 2.16
N TRP A 28 -1.83 0.87 1.70
CA TRP A 28 -2.90 0.27 2.47
C TRP A 28 -3.06 -1.22 2.15
N ALA A 29 -3.21 -2.03 3.21
CA ALA A 29 -3.62 -3.42 3.11
C ALA A 29 -4.52 -3.78 4.30
N ARG A 30 -5.48 -4.69 4.08
CA ARG A 30 -6.40 -5.15 5.12
C ARG A 30 -5.73 -5.99 6.21
N ASN A 31 -4.69 -6.75 5.85
CA ASN A 31 -4.04 -7.68 6.77
C ASN A 31 -3.00 -6.94 7.62
N PRO A 32 -3.18 -6.82 8.95
CA PRO A 32 -2.21 -6.16 9.82
C PRO A 32 -0.83 -6.78 9.75
N GLN A 33 -0.74 -8.11 9.66
CA GLN A 33 0.54 -8.82 9.55
C GLN A 33 1.33 -8.42 8.30
N THR A 34 0.64 -8.15 7.18
CA THR A 34 1.30 -7.64 5.97
C THR A 34 1.87 -6.24 6.20
N ILE A 35 1.16 -5.40 6.95
CA ILE A 35 1.61 -4.05 7.29
C ILE A 35 2.78 -4.07 8.28
N ASP A 36 2.74 -4.95 9.27
CA ASP A 36 3.82 -5.14 10.23
C ASP A 36 5.11 -5.59 9.53
N ASN A 37 5.03 -6.59 8.65
CA ASN A 37 6.19 -7.05 7.87
C ASN A 37 6.77 -5.92 6.98
N ILE A 38 5.93 -5.07 6.39
CA ILE A 38 6.38 -3.93 5.57
C ILE A 38 7.09 -2.88 6.43
N ASN A 39 6.55 -2.57 7.60
CA ASN A 39 7.02 -1.48 8.45
C ASN A 39 8.23 -1.86 9.32
N LEU A 40 8.27 -3.10 9.80
CA LEU A 40 9.30 -3.59 10.73
C LEU A 40 10.43 -4.30 10.00
N ASP A 41 10.08 -5.22 9.09
CA ASP A 41 11.05 -6.09 8.43
C ASP A 41 11.39 -5.60 7.01
N HIS A 42 10.65 -4.62 6.49
CA HIS A 42 10.72 -4.18 5.11
C HIS A 42 10.61 -5.34 4.12
N THR A 43 9.63 -6.22 4.32
CA THR A 43 9.35 -7.36 3.43
C THR A 43 7.85 -7.54 3.20
N ASN A 44 7.50 -8.35 2.19
CA ASN A 44 6.14 -8.89 2.05
C ASN A 44 6.23 -10.37 1.65
N PRO A 45 6.58 -11.26 2.59
CA PRO A 45 6.94 -12.64 2.29
C PRO A 45 5.80 -13.43 1.64
N ARG A 46 4.55 -13.09 1.97
CA ARG A 46 3.36 -13.71 1.38
C ARG A 46 3.26 -13.53 -0.13
N PHE A 47 3.73 -12.40 -0.66
CA PHE A 47 3.52 -12.03 -2.07
C PHE A 47 4.81 -11.85 -2.86
N LEU A 48 5.94 -11.63 -2.19
CA LEU A 48 7.23 -11.33 -2.81
C LEU A 48 8.40 -12.17 -2.27
N GLY A 49 8.14 -13.16 -1.39
CA GLY A 49 9.19 -13.98 -0.80
C GLY A 49 10.23 -13.15 -0.06
N ASP A 50 11.52 -13.41 -0.31
CA ASP A 50 12.64 -12.77 0.40
C ASP A 50 13.03 -11.39 -0.18
N ALA A 51 12.18 -10.77 -1.00
CA ALA A 51 12.48 -9.47 -1.58
C ALA A 51 12.49 -8.36 -0.52
N GLU A 52 13.60 -7.61 -0.47
CA GLU A 52 13.73 -6.43 0.39
C GLU A 52 12.98 -5.22 -0.18
N LEU A 53 12.15 -4.63 0.67
CA LEU A 53 11.41 -3.41 0.38
C LEU A 53 12.23 -2.18 0.77
N SER A 54 11.80 -1.03 0.25
CA SER A 54 12.46 0.23 0.55
C SER A 54 12.11 0.62 1.97
N ALA A 55 13.11 0.94 2.79
CA ALA A 55 12.88 1.39 4.18
C ALA A 55 12.05 2.68 4.30
N LYS A 56 11.82 3.39 3.18
CA LYS A 56 10.96 4.58 3.10
C LYS A 56 9.49 4.25 2.89
N LEU A 57 9.16 3.02 2.47
CA LEU A 57 7.79 2.59 2.27
C LEU A 57 7.08 2.48 3.63
N LYS A 58 5.90 3.09 3.75
CA LYS A 58 5.05 2.96 4.94
C LYS A 58 3.80 2.16 4.59
N GLY A 59 3.50 1.17 5.43
CA GLY A 59 2.26 0.41 5.39
C GLY A 59 1.24 0.92 6.42
N THR A 60 -0.05 0.81 6.13
CA THR A 60 -1.15 1.09 7.06
C THR A 60 -2.35 0.18 6.83
N THR A 61 -3.11 -0.10 7.89
CA THR A 61 -4.45 -0.73 7.78
C THR A 61 -5.57 0.31 7.74
N ASN A 62 -5.25 1.59 7.96
CA ASN A 62 -6.20 2.70 7.91
C ASN A 62 -6.29 3.27 6.48
N LEU A 63 -7.43 3.08 5.82
CA LEU A 63 -7.66 3.50 4.44
C LEU A 63 -7.56 5.02 4.29
N GLN A 64 -8.07 5.79 5.26
CA GLN A 64 -8.01 7.25 5.28
C GLN A 64 -6.56 7.76 5.19
N LEU A 65 -5.62 7.13 5.89
CA LEU A 65 -4.21 7.55 5.86
C LEU A 65 -3.55 7.34 4.49
N ALA A 66 -4.07 6.40 3.68
CA ALA A 66 -3.57 6.18 2.33
C ALA A 66 -4.25 7.07 1.28
N THR A 67 -5.43 7.63 1.56
CA THR A 67 -6.22 8.38 0.57
C THR A 67 -6.23 9.89 0.83
N GLN A 68 -6.42 10.33 2.08
CA GLN A 68 -6.76 11.72 2.41
C GLN A 68 -5.69 12.75 1.99
N SER A 69 -4.42 12.36 1.94
CA SER A 69 -3.31 13.27 1.60
C SER A 69 -2.60 12.89 0.30
N ALA A 70 -3.19 12.02 -0.52
CA ALA A 70 -2.57 11.52 -1.74
C ALA A 70 -2.82 12.48 -2.93
N ASP A 71 -1.73 12.93 -3.56
CA ASP A 71 -1.80 13.64 -4.85
C ASP A 71 -2.05 12.66 -6.02
N LEU A 72 -1.66 11.39 -5.82
CA LEU A 72 -1.84 10.29 -6.75
C LEU A 72 -2.27 9.04 -5.99
N LEU A 73 -3.33 8.39 -6.45
CA LEU A 73 -3.82 7.12 -5.89
C LEU A 73 -3.61 5.98 -6.89
N VAL A 74 -2.86 4.96 -6.48
CA VAL A 74 -2.70 3.71 -7.23
C VAL A 74 -3.62 2.66 -6.64
N VAL A 75 -4.59 2.18 -7.42
CA VAL A 75 -5.53 1.14 -6.98
C VAL A 75 -5.07 -0.21 -7.53
N ALA A 76 -4.53 -1.04 -6.64
CA ALA A 76 -3.83 -2.30 -6.92
C ALA A 76 -4.51 -3.50 -6.25
N ILE A 77 -5.84 -3.53 -6.27
CA ILE A 77 -6.69 -4.60 -5.72
C ILE A 77 -7.38 -5.38 -6.85
N PRO A 78 -7.82 -6.63 -6.61
CA PRO A 78 -8.54 -7.37 -7.63
C PRO A 78 -9.87 -6.70 -7.99
N ALA A 79 -10.30 -6.86 -9.24
CA ALA A 79 -11.42 -6.12 -9.82
C ALA A 79 -12.73 -6.30 -9.03
N GLN A 80 -12.95 -7.47 -8.43
CA GLN A 80 -14.15 -7.77 -7.66
C GLN A 80 -14.25 -6.93 -6.37
N GLN A 81 -13.13 -6.47 -5.80
CA GLN A 81 -13.12 -5.63 -4.61
C GLN A 81 -13.06 -4.13 -4.92
N PHE A 82 -12.81 -3.76 -6.17
CA PHE A 82 -12.56 -2.38 -6.59
C PHE A 82 -13.67 -1.41 -6.12
N ARG A 83 -14.93 -1.73 -6.45
CA ARG A 83 -16.08 -0.90 -6.07
C ARG A 83 -16.20 -0.75 -4.56
N ALA A 84 -16.21 -1.86 -3.84
CA ALA A 84 -16.43 -1.84 -2.39
C ALA A 84 -15.36 -1.00 -1.67
N VAL A 85 -14.08 -1.21 -2.01
CA VAL A 85 -12.99 -0.48 -1.36
C VAL A 85 -13.00 1.01 -1.69
N LEU A 86 -13.37 1.40 -2.92
CA LEU A 86 -13.45 2.81 -3.26
C LEU A 86 -14.68 3.50 -2.66
N THR A 87 -15.79 2.77 -2.45
CA THR A 87 -16.92 3.28 -1.65
C THR A 87 -16.50 3.50 -0.20
N ASP A 88 -15.73 2.58 0.40
CA ASP A 88 -15.19 2.76 1.75
C ASP A 88 -14.20 3.95 1.83
N ALA A 89 -13.53 4.28 0.74
CA ALA A 89 -12.58 5.39 0.63
C ALA A 89 -13.25 6.75 0.37
N GLU A 90 -14.48 6.78 -0.17
CA GLU A 90 -15.20 7.99 -0.56
C GLU A 90 -15.20 9.13 0.49
N PRO A 91 -15.30 8.84 1.81
CA PRO A 91 -15.32 9.90 2.82
C PRO A 91 -13.99 10.64 3.05
N PHE A 92 -12.89 10.23 2.39
CA PHE A 92 -11.52 10.66 2.67
C PHE A 92 -10.82 11.25 1.45
#